data_AF-A0A090WB92-F1
#
_entry.id   AF-A0A090WB92-F1
#
_cell.length_a   1.000
_cell.length_b   1.000
_cell.length_c   1.000
_cell.angle_alpha   90.00
_cell.angle_beta   90.00
_cell.angle_gamma   90.00
#
_symmetry.space_group_name_H-M   'P 1'
#
loop_
_entity.id
_entity.type
_entity.pdbx_description
1 polymer ?
#
loop_
_entity_poly.entity_id
_entity_poly.type
_entity_poly.pdbx_seq_one_letter_code
_entity_poly.pdbx_strand_id
1 'polypeptide(L)'
;MGSSYLERAIRMVERDKNHPSIVMWSLGNESGMGPNHAAMSGWIKDFDPTRYIHYEGAKVLPLIRTTNKSSSRKTKATQQIHLG
;
A
#
# COMPACT_ATOMS: atom_id res chain seq x y z
N MET A 1 -8.12 -17.02 -11.98
CA MET A 1 -6.79 -17.50 -11.53
C MET A 1 -6.26 -16.45 -10.57
N GLY A 2 -6.21 -16.75 -9.28
CA GLY A 2 -5.67 -15.84 -8.27
C GLY A 2 -4.17 -15.62 -8.47
N SER A 3 -3.68 -14.44 -8.09
CA SER A 3 -2.24 -14.15 -8.11
C SER A 3 -1.51 -15.12 -7.18
N SER A 4 -0.32 -15.59 -7.57
CA SER A 4 0.52 -16.50 -6.75
C SER A 4 0.82 -15.95 -5.35
N TYR A 5 0.79 -14.62 -5.19
CA TYR A 5 0.91 -13.94 -3.91
C TYR A 5 -0.27 -14.23 -2.98
N LEU A 6 -1.49 -14.14 -3.51
CA LEU A 6 -2.72 -14.36 -2.74
C LEU A 6 -2.79 -15.80 -2.23
N GLU A 7 -2.44 -16.78 -3.08
CA GLU A 7 -2.38 -18.19 -2.69
C GLU A 7 -1.42 -18.44 -1.52
N ARG A 8 -0.28 -17.74 -1.47
CA ARG A 8 0.66 -17.86 -0.36
C ARG A 8 0.09 -17.26 0.93
N ALA A 9 -0.59 -16.12 0.84
CA ALA A 9 -1.24 -15.50 1.99
C ALA A 9 -2.36 -16.38 2.55
N ILE A 10 -3.21 -16.95 1.68
CA ILE A 10 -4.29 -17.85 2.07
C ILE A 10 -3.74 -19.05 2.83
N ARG A 11 -2.77 -19.75 2.24
CA ARG A 11 -2.18 -20.95 2.86
C ARG A 11 -1.54 -20.68 4.23
N MET A 12 -0.91 -19.52 4.39
CA MET A 12 -0.34 -19.11 5.67
C MET A 12 -1.43 -18.92 6.74
N VAL A 13 -2.44 -18.10 6.43
CA VAL A 13 -3.49 -17.76 7.40
C VAL A 13 -4.34 -18.97 7.74
N GLU A 14 -4.73 -19.77 6.75
CA GLU A 14 -5.56 -20.96 6.99
C GLU A 14 -4.88 -22.00 7.88
N ARG A 15 -3.56 -22.18 7.73
CA ARG A 15 -2.77 -23.12 8.53
C ARG A 15 -2.66 -22.65 9.98
N ASP A 16 -2.43 -21.36 10.19
CA ASP A 16 -1.94 -20.86 11.48
C ASP A 16 -3.00 -20.12 12.32
N LYS A 17 -4.19 -19.82 11.78
CA LYS A 17 -5.27 -19.02 12.41
C LYS A 17 -5.67 -19.40 13.85
N ASN A 18 -5.48 -20.66 14.26
CA ASN A 18 -5.88 -21.15 15.58
C ASN A 18 -4.79 -20.98 16.66
N HIS A 19 -3.65 -20.36 16.34
CA HIS A 19 -2.58 -20.11 17.31
C HIS A 19 -2.75 -18.72 17.96
N PRO A 20 -3.05 -18.65 19.27
CA PRO A 20 -3.27 -17.36 19.95
C PRO A 20 -1.99 -16.54 20.14
N SER A 21 -0.81 -17.17 20.04
CA SER A 21 0.49 -16.49 20.07
C SER A 21 0.74 -15.63 18.84
N ILE A 22 0.00 -15.84 17.75
CA ILE A 22 0.11 -15.03 16.53
C ILE A 22 -0.77 -13.80 16.71
N VAL A 23 -0.14 -12.63 16.76
CA VAL A 23 -0.82 -11.34 16.95
C VAL A 23 -0.88 -10.49 15.67
N MET A 24 -0.06 -10.83 14.67
CA MET A 24 0.04 -10.10 13.41
C MET A 24 0.42 -11.00 12.23
N TRP A 25 -0.07 -10.65 11.04
CA TRP A 25 0.28 -11.27 9.76
C TRP A 25 1.24 -10.37 8.99
N SER A 26 2.38 -10.90 8.56
CA SER A 26 3.31 -10.19 7.68
C SER A 26 3.06 -10.57 6.23
N LEU A 27 2.92 -9.59 5.33
CA LEU A 27 2.69 -9.82 3.90
C LEU A 27 3.97 -10.20 3.11
N GLY A 28 5.09 -10.33 3.81
CA GLY A 28 6.40 -10.65 3.24
C GLY A 28 7.38 -9.49 3.29
N ASN A 29 8.57 -9.72 2.72
CA ASN A 29 9.67 -8.75 2.64
C ASN A 29 10.04 -8.51 1.16
N GLU A 30 10.49 -7.30 0.82
CA GLU A 30 11.18 -6.95 -0.44
C GLU A 30 10.49 -7.29 -1.79
N SER A 31 9.17 -7.50 -1.81
CA SER A 31 8.44 -7.83 -3.04
C SER A 31 7.91 -6.60 -3.81
N GLY A 32 8.35 -5.39 -3.44
CA GLY A 32 7.84 -4.13 -3.97
C GLY A 32 6.41 -3.81 -3.51
N MET A 33 5.88 -2.64 -3.86
CA MET A 33 4.48 -2.26 -3.58
C MET A 33 3.64 -2.48 -4.85
N GLY A 34 2.47 -3.12 -4.74
CA GLY A 34 1.62 -3.34 -5.91
C GLY A 34 0.26 -3.99 -5.62
N PRO A 35 -0.58 -4.19 -6.66
CA PRO A 35 -1.95 -4.70 -6.52
C PRO A 35 -2.06 -6.03 -5.76
N ASN A 36 -1.03 -6.86 -5.85
CA ASN A 36 -0.96 -8.13 -5.13
C ASN A 36 -0.94 -7.94 -3.61
N HIS A 37 -0.21 -6.93 -3.10
CA HIS A 37 -0.15 -6.64 -1.66
C HIS A 37 -1.48 -6.09 -1.15
N ALA A 38 -2.14 -5.25 -1.95
CA ALA A 38 -3.48 -4.75 -1.64
C ALA A 38 -4.53 -5.88 -1.63
N ALA A 39 -4.45 -6.81 -2.59
CA ALA A 39 -5.33 -7.97 -2.62
C ALA A 39 -5.12 -8.91 -1.42
N MET A 40 -3.86 -9.15 -1.03
CA MET A 40 -3.55 -9.93 0.17
C MET A 40 -4.05 -9.24 1.44
N SER A 41 -3.77 -7.94 1.61
CA SER A 41 -4.17 -7.22 2.82
C SER A 41 -5.70 -7.16 2.96
N GLY A 42 -6.41 -6.89 1.87
CA GLY A 42 -7.87 -6.89 1.84
C GLY A 42 -8.43 -8.26 2.23
N TRP A 43 -7.96 -9.32 1.55
CA TRP A 43 -8.44 -10.68 1.84
C TRP A 43 -8.17 -11.11 3.29
N ILE A 44 -6.96 -10.87 3.82
CA ILE A 44 -6.64 -11.22 5.21
C ILE A 44 -7.51 -10.43 6.17
N LYS A 45 -7.78 -9.14 5.91
CA LYS A 45 -8.58 -8.31 6.81
C LYS A 45 -10.06 -8.74 6.84
N ASP A 46 -10.58 -9.17 5.71
CA ASP A 46 -11.94 -9.71 5.60
C ASP A 46 -12.05 -11.08 6.27
N PHE A 47 -11.01 -11.92 6.14
CA PHE A 47 -11.00 -13.27 6.72
C PHE A 47 -10.74 -13.28 8.23
N ASP A 48 -9.75 -12.53 8.71
CA ASP A 48 -9.35 -12.44 10.11
C ASP A 48 -9.28 -10.98 10.57
N PRO A 49 -10.41 -10.40 11.01
CA PRO A 49 -10.44 -9.03 11.48
C PRO A 49 -9.70 -8.82 12.81
N THR A 50 -9.35 -9.91 13.53
CA THR A 50 -8.87 -9.88 14.92
C THR A 50 -7.39 -9.57 15.06
N ARG A 51 -6.57 -9.79 14.02
CA ARG A 51 -5.11 -9.61 14.04
C ARG A 51 -4.68 -8.43 13.18
N TYR A 52 -3.50 -7.89 13.49
CA TYR A 52 -2.90 -6.80 12.70
C TYR A 52 -2.25 -7.34 11.41
N ILE A 53 -2.15 -6.47 10.40
CA ILE A 53 -1.43 -6.77 9.14
C ILE A 53 -0.25 -5.81 9.05
N HIS A 54 0.94 -6.36 8.82
CA HIS A 54 2.19 -5.60 8.69
C HIS A 54 2.82 -5.81 7.31
N TYR A 55 3.31 -4.73 6.71
CA TYR A 55 4.15 -4.78 5.53
C TYR A 55 5.09 -3.57 5.53
N GLU A 56 6.40 -3.81 5.54
CA GLU A 56 7.42 -2.74 5.62
C GLU A 56 7.38 -1.83 4.38
N GLY A 57 7.14 -2.41 3.20
CA GLY A 57 6.98 -1.65 1.96
C GLY A 57 5.68 -0.84 1.88
N ALA A 58 4.76 -0.97 2.85
CA ALA A 58 3.55 -0.16 2.95
C ALA A 58 3.89 1.27 3.35
N LYS A 59 4.22 2.08 2.34
CA LYS A 59 4.15 3.53 2.47
C LYS A 59 2.69 3.86 2.79
N VAL A 60 2.44 4.28 4.03
CA VAL A 60 1.24 5.06 4.35
C VAL A 60 1.28 6.25 3.42
N LEU A 61 0.51 6.21 2.34
CA LEU A 61 0.16 7.44 1.66
C LEU A 61 -0.55 8.27 2.73
N PRO A 62 -0.06 9.48 3.07
CA PRO A 62 -0.85 10.35 3.92
C PRO A 62 -2.21 10.44 3.23
N LEU A 63 -3.27 10.08 3.94
CA LEU A 63 -4.63 10.30 3.49
C LEU A 63 -4.81 11.81 3.35
N ILE A 64 -4.36 12.37 2.23
CA ILE A 64 -4.63 13.73 1.82
C ILE A 64 -6.09 13.70 1.42
N ARG A 65 -6.91 13.99 2.43
CA ARG A 65 -8.16 14.74 2.36
C ARG A 65 -8.15 15.59 1.09
N THR A 66 -9.10 15.35 0.19
CA THR A 66 -9.34 16.17 -0.99
C THR A 66 -9.59 17.62 -0.58
N THR A 67 -8.53 18.43 -0.46
CA THR A 67 -8.66 19.87 -0.56
C THR A 67 -8.13 20.27 -1.93
N ASN A 68 -9.11 20.70 -2.72
CA ASN A 68 -8.99 21.38 -3.99
C ASN A 68 -7.67 22.18 -4.09
N LYS A 69 -6.69 21.71 -4.87
CA LYS A 69 -5.57 22.55 -5.28
C LYS A 69 -5.88 23.02 -6.69
N SER A 70 -6.50 24.21 -6.77
CA SER A 70 -6.69 24.91 -8.02
C SER A 70 -5.35 25.06 -8.73
N SER A 71 -5.39 24.71 -10.01
CA SER A 71 -4.36 24.98 -11.00
C SER A 71 -3.88 26.43 -10.90
N SER A 72 -2.59 26.61 -10.61
CA SER A 72 -1.90 27.88 -10.88
C SER A 72 -0.52 27.55 -11.43
N ARG A 73 -0.45 27.45 -12.77
CA ARG A 73 0.78 27.55 -13.55
C ARG A 73 1.50 28.82 -13.11
N LYS A 74 2.65 28.70 -12.44
CA LYS A 74 3.61 29.80 -12.34
C LYS A 74 4.46 29.80 -13.61
N THR A 75 4.08 30.65 -14.56
CA THR A 75 4.95 31.12 -15.64
C THR A 75 6.21 31.72 -15.02
N LYS A 76 7.38 31.13 -15.33
CA LYS A 76 8.67 31.78 -15.11
C LYS A 76 8.75 32.97 -16.06
N ALA A 77 8.70 34.18 -15.51
CA ALA A 77 9.21 35.37 -16.18
C ALA A 77 10.58 35.66 -15.57
N THR A 78 11.63 35.70 -16.41
CA THR A 78 12.74 36.66 -16.40
C THR A 78 13.85 36.13 -17.31
N GLN A 79 13.89 36.62 -18.54
CA GLN A 79 15.13 36.75 -19.31
C GLN A 79 15.01 38.05 -20.12
N GLN A 80 15.48 39.15 -19.53
CA GLN A 80 15.84 40.36 -20.26
C GLN A 80 17.22 40.13 -20.86
N ILE A 81 17.39 40.39 -22.15
CA ILE A 81 18.17 41.51 -22.70
C ILE A 81 18.01 41.49 -24.23
N HIS A 82 17.42 42.55 -24.78
CA HIS A 82 17.37 42.83 -26.22
C HIS A 82 18.47 43.82 -26.55
N LEU A 83 19.17 43.55 -27.64
CA LEU A 83 20.18 44.41 -28.25
C LEU A 83 19.58 45.76 -28.65
N GLY A 84 20.35 46.82 -28.42
CA GLY A 84 20.27 48.12 -29.06
C GLY A 84 21.69 48.60 -29.31
#